data_AF-A0A4V1VKR3-F1
#
_entry.id   AF-A0A4V1VKR3-F1
#
_cell.length_a   1.000
_cell.length_b   1.000
_cell.length_c   1.000
_cell.angle_alpha   90.00
_cell.angle_beta   90.00
_cell.angle_gamma   90.00
#
_symmetry.space_group_name_H-M   'P 1'
#
loop_
_entity.id
_entity.type
_entity.pdbx_description
1 polymer ?
#
loop_
_entity_poly.entity_id
_entity_poly.type
_entity_poly.pdbx_seq_one_letter_code
_entity_poly.pdbx_strand_id
1 'polypeptide(L)'
;QKHRVILALKARGHTVGFIGDGINDAPAIHAADAGISVEGATEVARGAADLILLAPDLGVLADGVAEGRRTYANVMKYIRMGTSSNFGNMLSMAVASLVIPFLPLLPAQILLNNLLYDLSETGIPFDAVDEADLARPHAWDMGSVLRFTLVMGPLSSVFDLATFGILFWGFGATPEEFRTAWFIESMATQVLVIFLIRTAGPAWQAARPAPVLVATSLGALAVALALALGPLAPILGFAPMPGALLGAIGLLVVLYLAAAERLKRVAVR
;
A
#
# COMPACT_ATOMS: atom_id res chain seq x y z
N GLN A 1 -21.38 -5.49 -36.66
CA GLN A 1 -22.22 -4.50 -35.94
C GLN A 1 -21.90 -4.45 -34.44
N LYS A 2 -21.90 -5.58 -33.73
CA LYS A 2 -21.54 -5.68 -32.28
C LYS A 2 -20.25 -4.93 -31.92
N HIS A 3 -19.17 -5.18 -32.66
CA HIS A 3 -17.88 -4.48 -32.51
C HIS A 3 -17.98 -2.94 -32.56
N ARG A 4 -18.80 -2.38 -33.46
CA ARG A 4 -18.99 -0.91 -33.57
C ARG A 4 -19.66 -0.32 -32.33
N VAL A 5 -20.57 -1.06 -31.70
CA VAL A 5 -21.25 -0.62 -30.46
C VAL A 5 -20.25 -0.55 -29.31
N ILE A 6 -19.39 -1.57 -29.18
CA ILE A 6 -18.34 -1.61 -28.15
C ILE A 6 -17.39 -0.41 -28.31
N LEU A 7 -16.88 -0.16 -29.52
CA LEU A 7 -16.01 0.98 -29.76
C LEU A 7 -16.70 2.32 -29.48
N ALA A 8 -18.00 2.45 -29.80
CA ALA A 8 -18.75 3.67 -29.52
C ALA A 8 -18.99 3.91 -28.02
N LEU A 9 -19.09 2.86 -27.20
CA LEU A 9 -19.17 2.97 -25.74
C LEU A 9 -17.81 3.32 -25.13
N LYS A 10 -16.74 2.65 -25.57
CA LYS A 10 -15.36 2.93 -25.14
C LYS A 10 -14.92 4.35 -25.50
N ALA A 11 -15.27 4.83 -26.69
CA ALA A 11 -15.00 6.21 -27.11
C ALA A 11 -15.69 7.28 -26.22
N ARG A 12 -16.71 6.90 -25.44
CA ARG A 12 -17.37 7.76 -24.44
C ARG A 12 -16.80 7.60 -23.03
N GLY A 13 -15.72 6.84 -22.86
CA GLY A 13 -15.06 6.62 -21.57
C GLY A 13 -15.70 5.55 -20.70
N HIS A 14 -16.60 4.71 -21.24
CA HIS A 14 -17.13 3.57 -20.51
C HIS A 14 -16.17 2.38 -20.58
N THR A 15 -16.00 1.68 -19.46
CA THR A 15 -15.42 0.33 -19.42
C THR A 15 -16.48 -0.68 -19.86
N VAL A 16 -16.18 -1.50 -20.87
CA VAL A 16 -17.16 -2.38 -21.52
C VAL A 16 -16.75 -3.84 -21.38
N GLY A 17 -17.59 -4.64 -20.71
CA GLY A 17 -17.52 -6.10 -20.79
C GLY A 17 -18.45 -6.63 -21.88
N PHE A 18 -18.06 -7.69 -22.58
CA PHE A 18 -18.88 -8.32 -23.62
C PHE A 18 -18.85 -9.84 -23.51
N ILE A 19 -20.03 -10.47 -23.48
CA ILE A 19 -20.19 -11.92 -23.42
C ILE A 19 -20.61 -12.44 -24.80
N GLY A 20 -19.95 -13.49 -25.29
CA GLY A 20 -20.34 -14.18 -26.52
C GLY A 20 -19.88 -15.64 -26.55
N ASP A 21 -20.44 -16.42 -27.45
CA ASP A 21 -20.23 -17.88 -27.55
C ASP A 21 -19.82 -18.34 -28.97
N GLY A 22 -20.15 -17.54 -29.98
CA GLY A 22 -19.95 -17.87 -31.38
C GLY A 22 -18.73 -17.21 -32.04
N ILE A 23 -18.32 -17.75 -33.18
CA ILE A 23 -17.26 -17.20 -34.04
C ILE A 23 -17.56 -15.74 -34.43
N ASN A 24 -18.83 -15.41 -34.67
CA ASN A 24 -19.28 -14.06 -35.02
C ASN A 24 -19.05 -13.03 -33.89
N ASP A 25 -18.88 -13.51 -32.67
CA ASP A 25 -18.70 -12.69 -31.48
C ASP A 25 -17.23 -12.47 -31.14
N ALA A 26 -16.31 -13.27 -31.69
CA ALA A 26 -14.89 -13.16 -31.43
C ALA A 26 -14.31 -11.74 -31.67
N PRO A 27 -14.65 -11.00 -32.76
CA PRO A 27 -14.18 -9.63 -32.92
C PRO A 27 -14.75 -8.63 -31.90
N ALA A 28 -15.92 -8.94 -31.32
CA ALA A 28 -16.55 -8.13 -30.30
C ALA A 28 -15.99 -8.44 -28.92
N ILE A 29 -15.81 -9.73 -28.59
CA ILE A 29 -15.14 -10.23 -27.39
C ILE A 29 -13.74 -9.61 -27.29
N HIS A 30 -12.94 -9.68 -28.35
CA HIS A 30 -11.58 -9.15 -28.36
C HIS A 30 -11.50 -7.62 -28.26
N ALA A 31 -12.57 -6.90 -28.62
CA ALA A 31 -12.58 -5.44 -28.60
C ALA A 31 -13.05 -4.84 -27.26
N ALA A 32 -13.71 -5.66 -26.44
CA ALA A 32 -14.15 -5.28 -25.11
C ALA A 32 -12.95 -5.02 -24.18
N ASP A 33 -13.17 -4.32 -23.07
CA ASP A 33 -12.17 -4.20 -22.01
C ASP A 33 -12.10 -5.47 -21.15
N ALA A 34 -13.19 -6.24 -21.13
CA ALA A 34 -13.26 -7.59 -20.59
C ALA A 34 -14.08 -8.48 -21.54
N GLY A 35 -13.38 -9.28 -22.35
CA GLY A 35 -13.99 -10.28 -23.22
C GLY A 35 -14.34 -11.54 -22.43
N ILE A 36 -15.59 -11.96 -22.48
CA ILE A 36 -16.10 -13.09 -21.72
C ILE A 36 -16.71 -14.12 -22.67
N SER A 37 -16.33 -15.38 -22.50
CA SER A 37 -16.95 -16.51 -23.18
C SER A 37 -17.48 -17.51 -22.16
N VAL A 38 -18.30 -18.45 -22.60
CA VAL A 38 -18.88 -19.51 -21.75
C VAL A 38 -18.25 -20.87 -22.03
N GLU A 39 -18.34 -21.78 -21.06
CA GLU A 39 -18.06 -23.19 -21.28
C GLU A 39 -19.01 -23.76 -22.36
N GLY A 40 -18.45 -24.53 -23.30
CA GLY A 40 -19.19 -25.04 -24.46
C GLY A 40 -19.25 -24.09 -25.66
N ALA A 41 -18.74 -22.85 -25.55
CA ALA A 41 -18.60 -21.93 -26.67
C ALA A 41 -17.60 -22.44 -27.74
N THR A 42 -17.72 -21.88 -28.94
CA THR A 42 -16.79 -22.17 -30.06
C THR A 42 -15.33 -21.92 -29.65
N GLU A 43 -14.39 -22.72 -30.17
CA GLU A 43 -12.96 -22.54 -29.86
C GLU A 43 -12.47 -21.13 -30.18
N VAL A 44 -13.00 -20.53 -31.26
CA VAL A 44 -12.65 -19.16 -31.64
C VAL A 44 -13.16 -18.14 -30.62
N ALA A 45 -14.37 -18.29 -30.09
CA ALA A 45 -14.89 -17.40 -29.04
C ALA A 45 -14.09 -17.55 -27.72
N ARG A 46 -13.78 -18.78 -27.32
CA ARG A 46 -12.97 -19.06 -26.12
C ARG A 46 -11.54 -18.54 -26.28
N GLY A 47 -10.94 -18.69 -27.45
CA GLY A 47 -9.60 -18.17 -27.74
C GLY A 47 -9.53 -16.65 -27.84
N ALA A 48 -10.66 -15.97 -28.01
CA ALA A 48 -10.74 -14.51 -28.06
C ALA A 48 -11.03 -13.86 -26.69
N ALA A 49 -11.49 -14.63 -25.70
CA ALA A 49 -11.94 -14.13 -24.40
C ALA A 49 -10.82 -14.10 -23.35
N ASP A 50 -10.90 -13.11 -22.45
CA ASP A 50 -10.03 -12.99 -21.27
C ASP A 50 -10.51 -13.90 -20.12
N LEU A 51 -11.83 -14.15 -20.07
CA LEU A 51 -12.50 -14.90 -19.02
C LEU A 51 -13.41 -15.97 -19.62
N ILE A 52 -13.39 -17.18 -19.05
CA ILE A 52 -14.30 -18.26 -19.40
C ILE A 52 -15.22 -18.54 -18.22
N LEU A 53 -16.53 -18.32 -18.39
CA LEU A 53 -17.55 -18.68 -17.42
C LEU A 53 -17.81 -20.19 -17.47
N LEU A 54 -17.40 -20.87 -16.40
CA LEU A 54 -17.59 -22.32 -16.24
C LEU A 54 -19.02 -22.66 -15.82
N ALA A 55 -19.69 -21.74 -15.11
CA ALA A 55 -21.09 -21.89 -14.76
C ALA A 55 -21.95 -21.02 -15.68
N PRO A 56 -23.09 -21.52 -16.20
CA PRO A 56 -24.05 -20.72 -16.96
C PRO A 56 -24.92 -19.87 -16.02
N ASP A 57 -24.27 -19.09 -15.15
CA ASP A 57 -24.91 -18.24 -14.15
C ASP A 57 -24.35 -16.82 -14.20
N LEU A 58 -25.21 -15.85 -14.48
CA LEU A 58 -24.85 -14.43 -14.47
C LEU A 58 -24.60 -13.90 -13.04
N GLY A 59 -25.06 -14.62 -12.01
CA GLY A 59 -24.70 -14.36 -10.61
C GLY A 59 -23.19 -14.45 -10.39
N VAL A 60 -22.53 -15.46 -10.96
CA VAL A 60 -21.06 -15.61 -10.90
C VAL A 60 -20.35 -14.42 -11.53
N LEU A 61 -20.90 -13.85 -12.61
CA LEU A 61 -20.36 -12.64 -13.21
C LEU A 61 -20.55 -11.41 -12.30
N ALA A 62 -21.71 -11.28 -11.65
CA ALA A 62 -21.95 -10.21 -10.68
C ALA A 62 -20.98 -10.29 -9.49
N ASP A 63 -20.75 -11.49 -8.96
CA ASP A 63 -19.78 -11.75 -7.90
C ASP A 63 -18.35 -11.41 -8.36
N GLY A 64 -17.99 -11.80 -9.59
CA GLY A 64 -16.69 -11.44 -10.19
C GLY A 64 -16.49 -9.92 -10.33
N VAL A 65 -17.54 -9.17 -10.69
CA VAL A 65 -17.48 -7.70 -10.72
C VAL A 65 -17.31 -7.13 -9.31
N ALA A 66 -18.00 -7.68 -8.32
CA ALA A 66 -17.86 -7.25 -6.92
C ALA A 66 -16.44 -7.51 -6.39
N GLU A 67 -15.88 -8.69 -6.65
CA GLU A 67 -14.52 -9.05 -6.26
C GLU A 67 -13.47 -8.21 -7.00
N GLY A 68 -13.71 -7.86 -8.27
CA GLY A 68 -12.88 -6.92 -9.03
C GLY A 68 -12.81 -5.53 -8.38
N ARG A 69 -13.93 -5.01 -7.89
CA ARG A 69 -13.97 -3.73 -7.14
C ARG A 69 -13.19 -3.82 -5.83
N ARG A 70 -13.33 -4.93 -5.11
CA ARG A 70 -12.59 -5.18 -3.86
C ARG A 70 -11.08 -5.26 -4.12
N THR A 71 -10.68 -6.01 -5.14
CA THR A 71 -9.29 -6.15 -5.57
C THR A 71 -8.71 -4.78 -5.91
N TYR A 72 -9.41 -3.98 -6.71
CA TYR A 72 -8.98 -2.63 -7.06
C TYR A 72 -8.79 -1.74 -5.82
N ALA A 73 -9.76 -1.73 -4.90
CA ALA A 73 -9.66 -0.95 -3.67
C ALA A 73 -8.45 -1.35 -2.82
N ASN A 74 -8.17 -2.65 -2.69
CA ASN A 74 -7.00 -3.15 -1.96
C ASN A 74 -5.68 -2.81 -2.66
N VAL A 75 -5.62 -2.89 -3.99
CA VAL A 75 -4.43 -2.43 -4.76
C VAL A 75 -4.21 -0.92 -4.54
N MET A 76 -5.26 -0.10 -4.51
CA MET A 76 -5.13 1.33 -4.23
C MET A 76 -4.64 1.63 -2.80
N LYS A 77 -4.93 0.76 -1.82
CA LYS A 77 -4.34 0.89 -0.46
C LYS A 77 -2.82 0.70 -0.53
N TYR A 78 -2.37 -0.40 -1.16
CA TYR A 78 -0.95 -0.71 -1.35
C TYR A 78 -0.21 0.42 -2.08
N ILE A 79 -0.76 0.91 -3.20
CA ILE A 79 -0.11 1.97 -3.99
C ILE A 79 0.02 3.27 -3.18
N ARG A 80 -1.02 3.67 -2.45
CA ARG A 80 -0.96 4.87 -1.59
C ARG A 80 0.07 4.71 -0.47
N MET A 81 0.13 3.54 0.16
CA MET A 81 1.11 3.23 1.21
C MET A 81 2.53 3.28 0.65
N GLY A 82 2.84 2.45 -0.35
CA GLY A 82 4.18 2.37 -0.93
C GLY A 82 4.68 3.67 -1.54
N THR A 83 3.83 4.44 -2.25
CA THR A 83 4.27 5.71 -2.86
C THR A 83 4.55 6.79 -1.81
N SER A 84 3.70 6.92 -0.78
CA SER A 84 3.89 7.92 0.28
C SER A 84 5.09 7.63 1.17
N SER A 85 5.26 6.36 1.58
CA SER A 85 6.38 5.91 2.39
C SER A 85 7.72 6.10 1.68
N ASN A 86 7.83 5.60 0.44
CA ASN A 86 9.06 5.73 -0.34
C ASN A 86 9.44 7.19 -0.60
N PHE A 87 8.45 8.04 -0.93
CA PHE A 87 8.69 9.48 -1.10
C PHE A 87 9.18 10.12 0.19
N GLY A 88 8.52 9.84 1.33
CA GLY A 88 8.90 10.34 2.64
C GLY A 88 10.34 9.95 3.00
N ASN A 89 10.67 8.66 2.93
CA ASN A 89 12.01 8.14 3.24
C ASN A 89 13.09 8.76 2.35
N MET A 90 12.85 8.88 1.05
CA MET A 90 13.81 9.49 0.12
C MET A 90 14.05 10.98 0.43
N LEU A 91 12.98 11.72 0.73
CA LEU A 91 13.07 13.13 1.12
C LEU A 91 13.85 13.29 2.43
N SER A 92 13.53 12.47 3.43
CA SER A 92 14.20 12.47 4.74
C SER A 92 15.69 12.13 4.62
N MET A 93 16.02 11.08 3.86
CA MET A 93 17.40 10.70 3.54
C MET A 93 18.18 11.82 2.87
N ALA A 94 17.59 12.47 1.86
CA ALA A 94 18.22 13.55 1.14
C ALA A 94 18.55 14.73 2.06
N VAL A 95 17.59 15.13 2.91
CA VAL A 95 17.80 16.22 3.87
C VAL A 95 18.83 15.83 4.94
N ALA A 96 18.73 14.63 5.51
CA ALA A 96 19.67 14.17 6.54
C ALA A 96 21.11 14.10 6.03
N SER A 97 21.31 13.64 4.80
CA SER A 97 22.65 13.52 4.19
C SER A 97 23.33 14.86 3.96
N LEU A 98 22.60 15.98 3.96
CA LEU A 98 23.16 17.33 3.87
C LEU A 98 23.63 17.87 5.23
N VAL A 99 23.10 17.33 6.33
CA VAL A 99 23.30 17.86 7.68
C VAL A 99 24.23 16.97 8.51
N ILE A 100 24.13 15.65 8.34
CA ILE A 100 24.78 14.66 9.19
C ILE A 100 26.03 14.11 8.49
N PRO A 101 27.18 13.96 9.18
CA PRO A 101 28.45 13.55 8.56
C PRO A 101 28.55 12.05 8.26
N PHE A 102 27.47 11.28 8.44
CA PHE A 102 27.43 9.84 8.23
C PHE A 102 26.10 9.43 7.57
N LEU A 103 26.08 8.24 6.97
CA LEU A 103 24.88 7.69 6.34
C LEU A 103 23.79 7.39 7.41
N PRO A 104 22.58 7.97 7.27
CA PRO A 104 21.45 7.74 8.19
C PRO A 104 21.07 6.26 8.33
N LEU A 105 21.08 5.50 7.23
CA LEU A 105 21.01 4.04 7.18
C LEU A 105 22.06 3.49 6.22
N LEU A 106 22.58 2.31 6.53
CA LEU A 106 23.43 1.56 5.60
C LEU A 106 22.59 0.96 4.46
N PRO A 107 23.16 0.75 3.26
CA PRO A 107 22.43 0.13 2.15
C PRO A 107 21.79 -1.22 2.50
N ALA A 108 22.48 -2.06 3.26
CA ALA A 108 21.93 -3.34 3.73
C ALA A 108 20.73 -3.17 4.67
N GLN A 109 20.75 -2.13 5.52
CA GLN A 109 19.64 -1.82 6.44
C GLN A 109 18.43 -1.27 5.69
N ILE A 110 18.65 -0.48 4.62
CA ILE A 110 17.59 -0.01 3.73
C ILE A 110 16.92 -1.20 3.01
N LEU A 111 17.72 -2.12 2.46
CA LEU A 111 17.19 -3.32 1.81
C LEU A 111 16.41 -4.19 2.79
N LEU A 112 16.91 -4.35 4.02
CA LEU A 112 16.19 -5.06 5.07
C LEU A 112 14.88 -4.37 5.44
N ASN A 113 14.89 -3.05 5.58
CA ASN A 113 13.70 -2.24 5.87
C ASN A 113 12.65 -2.44 4.78
N ASN A 114 13.02 -2.25 3.50
CA ASN A 114 12.11 -2.43 2.37
C ASN A 114 11.56 -3.86 2.30
N LEU A 115 12.39 -4.88 2.50
CA LEU A 115 11.95 -6.27 2.48
C LEU A 115 10.92 -6.55 3.60
N LEU A 116 11.18 -6.10 4.82
CA LEU A 116 10.25 -6.30 5.94
C LEU A 116 8.97 -5.50 5.75
N TYR A 117 9.09 -4.29 5.19
CA TYR A 117 7.95 -3.45 4.86
C TYR A 117 7.06 -4.09 3.78
N ASP A 118 7.64 -4.59 2.69
CA ASP A 118 6.90 -5.31 1.65
C ASP A 118 6.20 -6.57 2.21
N LEU A 119 6.89 -7.32 3.09
CA LEU A 119 6.29 -8.47 3.78
C LEU A 119 5.11 -8.05 4.66
N SER A 120 5.19 -6.89 5.30
CA SER A 120 4.12 -6.33 6.14
C SER A 120 2.82 -6.08 5.35
N GLU A 121 2.96 -5.78 4.05
CA GLU A 121 1.88 -5.42 3.13
C GLU A 121 1.24 -6.61 2.40
N THR A 122 1.83 -7.81 2.49
CA THR A 122 1.30 -9.03 1.84
C THR A 122 -0.13 -9.40 2.26
N GLY A 123 -0.59 -8.91 3.41
CA GLY A 123 -1.97 -9.09 3.87
C GLY A 123 -3.00 -8.12 3.28
N ILE A 124 -2.57 -7.06 2.59
CA ILE A 124 -3.47 -6.03 2.01
C ILE A 124 -4.47 -6.60 1.00
N PRO A 125 -4.11 -7.53 0.09
CA PRO A 125 -5.07 -8.11 -0.85
C PRO A 125 -6.28 -8.78 -0.18
N PHE A 126 -6.07 -9.35 1.01
CA PHE A 126 -7.10 -10.04 1.80
C PHE A 126 -7.94 -9.10 2.66
N ASP A 127 -7.60 -7.81 2.67
CA ASP A 127 -8.20 -6.86 3.57
C ASP A 127 -9.70 -6.62 3.27
N ALA A 128 -10.42 -6.22 4.30
CA ALA A 128 -11.81 -5.79 4.19
C ALA A 128 -11.88 -4.39 3.56
N VAL A 129 -12.88 -4.19 2.71
CA VAL A 129 -13.16 -2.91 2.03
C VAL A 129 -14.53 -2.43 2.50
N ASP A 130 -14.66 -1.13 2.78
CA ASP A 130 -15.93 -0.55 3.24
C ASP A 130 -16.97 -0.60 2.11
N GLU A 131 -18.25 -0.83 2.44
CA GLU A 131 -19.33 -0.94 1.45
C GLU A 131 -19.46 0.30 0.56
N ALA A 132 -19.18 1.49 1.11
CA ALA A 132 -19.18 2.74 0.37
C ALA A 132 -18.17 2.74 -0.79
N ASP A 133 -17.03 2.08 -0.60
CA ASP A 133 -15.99 1.96 -1.63
C ASP A 133 -16.32 0.90 -2.70
N LEU A 134 -17.22 -0.04 -2.38
CA LEU A 134 -17.69 -1.09 -3.31
C LEU A 134 -18.94 -0.68 -4.09
N ALA A 135 -19.68 0.33 -3.61
CA ALA A 135 -20.96 0.78 -4.18
C ALA A 135 -20.84 1.21 -5.65
N ARG A 136 -19.69 1.78 -6.03
CA ARG A 136 -19.42 2.25 -7.40
C ARG A 136 -18.07 1.74 -7.91
N PRO A 137 -17.92 1.52 -9.23
CA PRO A 137 -16.61 1.27 -9.80
C PRO A 137 -15.72 2.51 -9.63
N HIS A 138 -14.48 2.28 -9.24
CA HIS A 138 -13.44 3.30 -9.22
C HIS A 138 -12.53 3.12 -10.44
N ALA A 139 -12.12 4.24 -11.03
CA ALA A 139 -11.14 4.27 -12.10
C ALA A 139 -9.78 4.72 -11.56
N TRP A 140 -8.72 4.35 -12.27
CA TRP A 140 -7.36 4.76 -11.95
C TRP A 140 -7.23 6.29 -11.92
N ASP A 141 -6.91 6.84 -10.76
CA ASP A 141 -6.77 8.28 -10.52
C ASP A 141 -5.36 8.61 -9.99
N MET A 142 -4.46 8.93 -10.93
CA MET A 142 -3.11 9.39 -10.60
C MET A 142 -3.10 10.66 -9.76
N GLY A 143 -4.09 11.55 -9.95
CA GLY A 143 -4.18 12.81 -9.22
C GLY A 143 -4.44 12.57 -7.74
N SER A 144 -5.32 11.62 -7.41
CA SER A 144 -5.57 11.21 -6.03
C SER A 144 -4.33 10.59 -5.39
N VAL A 145 -3.64 9.67 -6.10
CA VAL A 145 -2.40 9.05 -5.59
C VAL A 145 -1.33 10.12 -5.33
N LEU A 146 -1.08 11.01 -6.29
CA LEU A 146 -0.10 12.08 -6.14
C LEU A 146 -0.46 13.03 -4.99
N ARG A 147 -1.72 13.41 -4.85
CA ARG A 147 -2.19 14.24 -3.74
C ARG A 147 -1.94 13.55 -2.39
N PHE A 148 -2.24 12.25 -2.31
CA PHE A 148 -1.98 11.47 -1.11
C PHE A 148 -0.49 11.46 -0.76
N THR A 149 0.39 11.19 -1.74
CA THR A 149 1.85 11.22 -1.58
C THR A 149 2.34 12.60 -1.15
N LEU A 150 1.86 13.68 -1.75
CA LEU A 150 2.27 15.06 -1.44
C LEU A 150 1.78 15.56 -0.08
N VAL A 151 0.78 14.92 0.51
CA VAL A 151 0.27 15.26 1.86
C VAL A 151 0.92 14.37 2.92
N MET A 152 0.91 13.05 2.72
CA MET A 152 1.39 12.08 3.70
C MET A 152 2.91 11.93 3.69
N GLY A 153 3.55 12.09 2.53
CA GLY A 153 5.01 12.00 2.40
C GLY A 153 5.73 13.07 3.22
N PRO A 154 5.43 14.37 3.05
CA PRO A 154 6.00 15.42 3.88
C PRO A 154 5.67 15.29 5.37
N LEU A 155 4.48 14.78 5.72
CA LEU A 155 4.15 14.47 7.12
C LEU A 155 5.16 13.47 7.69
N SER A 156 5.40 12.35 6.99
CA SER A 156 6.41 11.37 7.39
C SER A 156 7.78 12.03 7.53
N SER A 157 8.20 12.83 6.55
CA SER A 157 9.52 13.47 6.60
C SER A 157 9.67 14.46 7.75
N VAL A 158 8.63 15.18 8.15
CA VAL A 158 8.69 16.04 9.33
C VAL A 158 8.99 15.22 10.59
N PHE A 159 8.41 14.03 10.71
CA PHE A 159 8.67 13.13 11.84
C PHE A 159 10.06 12.48 11.75
N ASP A 160 10.51 12.08 10.56
CA ASP A 160 11.89 11.61 10.36
C ASP A 160 12.91 12.70 10.75
N LEU A 161 12.71 13.94 10.30
CA LEU A 161 13.59 15.06 10.64
C LEU A 161 13.55 15.39 12.14
N ALA A 162 12.38 15.26 12.78
CA ALA A 162 12.27 15.38 14.23
C ALA A 162 13.05 14.27 14.95
N THR A 163 12.96 13.03 14.46
CA THR A 163 13.76 11.88 14.92
C THR A 163 15.24 12.18 14.79
N PHE A 164 15.69 12.69 13.64
CA PHE A 164 17.10 13.06 13.43
C PHE A 164 17.56 14.17 14.37
N GLY A 165 16.75 15.20 14.58
CA GLY A 165 17.06 16.28 15.52
C GLY A 165 17.18 15.78 16.97
N ILE A 166 16.27 14.90 17.39
CA ILE A 166 16.31 14.28 18.72
C ILE A 166 17.54 13.39 18.88
N LEU A 167 17.87 12.58 17.87
CA LEU A 167 19.04 11.71 17.90
C LEU A 167 20.35 12.50 17.93
N PHE A 168 20.48 13.47 17.02
CA PHE A 168 21.75 14.17 16.80
C PHE A 168 21.99 15.27 17.83
N TRP A 169 21.01 16.14 18.09
CA TRP A 169 21.17 17.26 19.04
C TRP A 169 20.66 16.95 20.44
N GLY A 170 19.61 16.12 20.57
CA GLY A 170 19.01 15.82 21.87
C GLY A 170 19.82 14.81 22.69
N PHE A 171 20.14 13.66 22.09
CA PHE A 171 20.83 12.55 22.76
C PHE A 171 22.31 12.45 22.42
N GLY A 172 22.79 13.14 21.36
CA GLY A 172 24.16 12.98 20.88
C GLY A 172 24.47 11.54 20.47
N ALA A 173 23.49 10.87 19.86
CA ALA A 173 23.54 9.45 19.53
C ALA A 173 24.73 9.14 18.63
N THR A 174 25.38 8.00 18.89
CA THR A 174 26.41 7.46 18.00
C THR A 174 25.81 7.11 16.62
N PRO A 175 26.61 7.03 15.56
CA PRO A 175 26.11 6.67 14.23
C PRO A 175 25.36 5.32 14.19
N GLU A 176 25.75 4.37 15.04
CA GLU A 176 25.09 3.06 15.13
C GLU A 176 23.75 3.15 15.86
N GLU A 177 23.67 3.88 16.97
CA GLU A 177 22.40 4.14 17.66
C GLU A 177 21.44 4.93 16.77
N PHE A 178 21.95 5.89 16.00
CA PHE A 178 21.15 6.64 15.04
C PHE A 178 20.48 5.72 14.00
N ARG A 179 21.26 4.79 13.42
CA ARG A 179 20.75 3.83 12.45
C ARG A 179 19.72 2.88 13.06
N THR A 180 19.98 2.36 14.26
CA THR A 180 19.02 1.50 14.96
C THR A 180 17.72 2.26 15.25
N ALA A 181 17.83 3.49 15.76
CA ALA A 181 16.69 4.33 16.12
C ALA A 181 15.82 4.61 14.92
N TRP A 182 16.41 5.10 13.84
CA TRP A 182 15.67 5.47 12.65
C TRP A 182 15.13 4.23 11.93
N PHE A 183 15.85 3.10 11.92
CA PHE A 183 15.30 1.85 11.40
C PHE A 183 14.02 1.42 12.14
N ILE A 184 14.02 1.47 13.47
CA ILE A 184 12.87 1.11 14.30
C ILE A 184 11.72 2.09 14.11
N GLU A 185 12.02 3.39 14.15
CA GLU A 185 11.05 4.45 13.96
C GLU A 185 10.37 4.33 12.59
N SER A 186 11.17 4.25 11.53
CA SER A 186 10.71 4.10 10.15
C SER A 186 9.87 2.82 9.95
N MET A 187 10.30 1.67 10.51
CA MET A 187 9.47 0.46 10.45
C MET A 187 8.15 0.61 11.20
N ALA A 188 8.17 1.21 12.39
CA ALA A 188 6.99 1.37 13.20
C ALA A 188 5.98 2.33 12.55
N THR A 189 6.44 3.48 12.04
CA THR A 189 5.56 4.45 11.37
C THR A 189 4.95 3.87 10.09
N GLN A 190 5.76 3.25 9.24
CA GLN A 190 5.30 2.67 7.97
C GLN A 190 4.35 1.48 8.16
N VAL A 191 4.59 0.60 9.14
CA VAL A 191 3.69 -0.54 9.40
C VAL A 191 2.41 -0.11 10.11
N LEU A 192 2.53 0.70 11.16
CA LEU A 192 1.37 1.00 12.00
C LEU A 192 0.40 1.96 11.31
N VAL A 193 0.89 2.82 10.41
CA VAL A 193 0.00 3.73 9.65
C VAL A 193 -0.96 2.97 8.74
N ILE A 194 -0.62 1.75 8.31
CA ILE A 194 -1.48 0.89 7.47
C ILE A 194 -2.88 0.76 8.07
N PHE A 195 -2.96 0.57 9.40
CA PHE A 195 -4.23 0.43 10.11
C PHE A 195 -5.07 1.72 10.14
N LEU A 196 -4.45 2.86 9.86
CA LEU A 196 -5.11 4.16 9.79
C LEU A 196 -5.54 4.49 8.36
N ILE A 197 -4.65 4.33 7.38
CA ILE A 197 -4.88 4.77 5.99
C ILE A 197 -5.55 3.72 5.09
N ARG A 198 -5.86 2.54 5.64
CA ARG A 198 -6.73 1.52 5.02
C ARG A 198 -8.11 2.05 4.63
N THR A 199 -8.61 3.11 5.28
CA THR A 199 -9.92 3.70 5.01
C THR A 199 -9.85 5.23 4.92
N ALA A 200 -10.77 5.81 4.16
CA ALA A 200 -10.91 7.27 4.02
C ALA A 200 -11.47 7.93 5.30
N GLY A 201 -12.36 7.21 5.99
CA GLY A 201 -13.01 7.63 7.22
C GLY A 201 -12.16 7.40 8.48
N PRO A 202 -12.69 7.73 9.66
CA PRO A 202 -11.98 7.49 10.91
C PRO A 202 -11.70 5.99 11.12
N ALA A 203 -10.49 5.64 11.54
CA ALA A 203 -10.06 4.24 11.62
C ALA A 203 -10.92 3.40 12.59
N TRP A 204 -11.50 4.03 13.62
CA TRP A 204 -12.37 3.38 14.60
C TRP A 204 -13.80 3.09 14.10
N GLN A 205 -14.20 3.68 12.96
CA GLN A 205 -15.49 3.41 12.31
C GLN A 205 -15.37 2.46 11.12
N ALA A 206 -14.14 2.13 10.73
CA ALA A 206 -13.84 1.29 9.58
C ALA A 206 -14.15 -0.18 9.83
N ALA A 207 -14.30 -0.94 8.75
CA ALA A 207 -14.24 -2.39 8.82
C ALA A 207 -12.93 -2.85 9.49
N ARG A 208 -13.05 -3.86 10.35
CA ARG A 208 -11.89 -4.42 11.07
C ARG A 208 -10.84 -4.94 10.08
N PRO A 209 -9.55 -4.77 10.38
CA PRO A 209 -8.49 -5.34 9.55
C PRO A 209 -8.61 -6.84 9.47
N ALA A 210 -8.37 -7.39 8.28
CA ALA A 210 -8.31 -8.84 8.11
C ALA A 210 -7.24 -9.43 9.04
N PRO A 211 -7.48 -10.60 9.67
CA PRO A 211 -6.49 -11.23 10.54
C PRO A 211 -5.13 -11.45 9.87
N VAL A 212 -5.14 -11.75 8.55
CA VAL A 212 -3.93 -11.91 7.75
C VAL A 212 -3.13 -10.62 7.70
N LEU A 213 -3.77 -9.46 7.47
CA LEU A 213 -3.10 -8.16 7.49
C LEU A 213 -2.49 -7.86 8.86
N VAL A 214 -3.22 -8.13 9.94
CA VAL A 214 -2.70 -7.93 11.30
C VAL A 214 -1.47 -8.81 11.54
N ALA A 215 -1.54 -10.07 11.15
CA ALA A 215 -0.45 -11.03 11.32
C ALA A 215 0.80 -10.65 10.50
N THR A 216 0.64 -10.28 9.22
CA THR A 216 1.78 -9.89 8.37
C THR A 216 2.40 -8.58 8.84
N SER A 217 1.58 -7.57 9.15
CA SER A 217 2.05 -6.26 9.60
C SER A 217 2.75 -6.32 10.95
N LEU A 218 2.08 -6.82 12.00
CA LEU A 218 2.67 -6.89 13.33
C LEU A 218 3.78 -7.93 13.43
N GLY A 219 3.70 -9.01 12.64
CA GLY A 219 4.77 -9.99 12.52
C GLY A 219 6.04 -9.37 11.94
N ALA A 220 5.94 -8.62 10.83
CA ALA A 220 7.09 -7.93 10.24
C ALA A 220 7.71 -6.92 11.21
N LEU A 221 6.90 -6.14 11.93
CA LEU A 221 7.38 -5.21 12.95
C LEU A 221 8.07 -5.94 14.11
N ALA A 222 7.52 -7.05 14.60
CA ALA A 222 8.14 -7.84 15.65
C ALA A 222 9.50 -8.42 15.19
N VAL A 223 9.58 -8.91 13.95
CA VAL A 223 10.83 -9.37 13.35
C VAL A 223 11.84 -8.22 13.24
N ALA A 224 11.42 -7.04 12.77
CA ALA A 224 12.27 -5.86 12.69
C ALA A 224 12.86 -5.48 14.05
N LEU A 225 12.02 -5.44 15.09
CA LEU A 225 12.45 -5.15 16.46
C LEU A 225 13.41 -6.22 16.99
N ALA A 226 13.14 -7.51 16.73
CA ALA A 226 14.01 -8.60 17.13
C ALA A 226 15.38 -8.56 16.44
N LEU A 227 15.44 -8.13 15.18
CA LEU A 227 16.70 -7.97 14.43
C LEU A 227 17.47 -6.73 14.88
N ALA A 228 16.78 -5.63 15.19
CA ALA A 228 17.41 -4.37 15.58
C ALA A 228 17.85 -4.31 17.05
N LEU A 229 17.15 -4.99 17.96
CA LEU A 229 17.42 -4.97 19.41
C LEU A 229 17.93 -6.32 19.95
N GLY A 230 17.88 -7.37 19.15
CA GLY A 230 18.29 -8.72 19.56
C GLY A 230 19.77 -9.03 19.31
N PRO A 231 20.17 -10.30 19.45
CA PRO A 231 21.58 -10.71 19.39
C PRO A 231 22.20 -10.58 18.00
N LEU A 232 21.38 -10.50 16.94
CA LEU A 232 21.84 -10.34 15.56
C LEU A 232 22.10 -8.87 15.17
N ALA A 233 21.75 -7.92 16.04
CA ALA A 233 21.88 -6.49 15.78
C ALA A 233 23.30 -6.07 15.33
N PRO A 234 24.40 -6.53 15.99
CA PRO A 234 25.75 -6.12 15.59
C PRO A 234 26.13 -6.57 14.17
N ILE A 235 25.64 -7.73 13.72
CA ILE A 235 25.90 -8.28 12.38
C ILE A 235 25.26 -7.37 11.31
N LEU A 236 24.13 -6.74 11.65
CA LEU A 236 23.38 -5.84 10.78
C LEU A 236 23.81 -4.37 10.94
N GLY A 237 24.85 -4.08 11.74
CA GLY A 237 25.32 -2.72 12.00
C GLY A 237 24.40 -1.90 12.90
N PHE A 238 23.63 -2.57 13.76
CA PHE A 238 22.79 -1.96 14.79
C PHE A 238 23.46 -2.06 16.16
N ALA A 239 23.34 -0.99 16.94
CA ALA A 239 23.79 -0.93 18.33
C ALA A 239 22.59 -0.91 19.31
N PRO A 240 22.77 -1.45 20.53
CA PRO A 240 21.79 -1.27 21.60
C PRO A 240 21.65 0.22 21.92
N MET A 241 20.43 0.63 22.27
CA MET A 241 20.11 2.02 22.57
C MET A 241 19.60 2.19 24.01
N PRO A 242 19.81 3.37 24.61
CA PRO A 242 19.24 3.68 25.92
C PRO A 242 17.70 3.58 25.90
N GLY A 243 17.11 3.06 26.97
CA GLY A 243 15.64 2.95 27.08
C GLY A 243 14.91 4.29 26.98
N ALA A 244 15.55 5.40 27.40
CA ALA A 244 15.02 6.75 27.23
C ALA A 244 14.89 7.14 25.74
N LEU A 245 15.85 6.73 24.90
CA LEU A 245 15.82 6.99 23.47
C LEU A 245 14.71 6.16 22.79
N LEU A 246 14.59 4.88 23.16
CA LEU A 246 13.49 4.03 22.69
C LEU A 246 12.11 4.61 23.09
N GLY A 247 11.99 5.14 24.30
CA GLY A 247 10.77 5.83 24.75
C GLY A 247 10.46 7.09 23.95
N ALA A 248 11.48 7.88 23.60
CA ALA A 248 11.31 9.07 22.75
C ALA A 248 10.84 8.69 21.34
N ILE A 249 11.41 7.64 20.74
CA ILE A 249 10.96 7.10 19.44
C ILE A 249 9.52 6.60 19.53
N GLY A 250 9.18 5.83 20.57
CA GLY A 250 7.81 5.35 20.77
C GLY A 250 6.80 6.49 20.87
N LEU A 251 7.16 7.58 21.56
CA LEU A 251 6.33 8.78 21.62
C LEU A 251 6.17 9.44 20.25
N LEU A 252 7.25 9.59 19.47
CA LEU A 252 7.20 10.13 18.12
C LEU A 252 6.28 9.31 17.22
N VAL A 253 6.38 7.97 17.27
CA VAL A 253 5.50 7.07 16.52
C VAL A 253 4.03 7.31 16.87
N VAL A 254 3.70 7.44 18.16
CA VAL A 254 2.32 7.73 18.60
C VAL A 254 1.84 9.10 18.08
N LEU A 255 2.70 10.12 18.17
CA LEU A 255 2.40 11.46 17.66
C LEU A 255 2.20 11.48 16.14
N TYR A 256 3.03 10.73 15.41
CA TYR A 256 2.91 10.55 13.97
C TYR A 256 1.58 9.89 13.62
N LEU A 257 1.22 8.78 14.28
CA LEU A 257 -0.04 8.08 14.04
C LEU A 257 -1.25 8.99 14.32
N ALA A 258 -1.20 9.78 15.39
CA ALA A 258 -2.24 10.77 15.69
C ALA A 258 -2.34 11.87 14.62
N ALA A 259 -1.21 12.34 14.09
CA ALA A 259 -1.17 13.33 13.02
C ALA A 259 -1.67 12.75 11.68
N ALA A 260 -1.25 11.53 11.34
CA ALA A 260 -1.67 10.79 10.16
C ALA A 260 -3.19 10.56 10.15
N GLU A 261 -3.77 10.15 11.28
CA GLU A 261 -5.22 9.94 11.41
C GLU A 261 -6.02 11.24 11.16
N ARG A 262 -5.48 12.39 11.57
CA ARG A 262 -6.12 13.70 11.32
C ARG A 262 -5.97 14.14 9.87
N LEU A 263 -4.77 13.95 9.30
CA LEU A 263 -4.42 14.48 7.98
C LEU A 263 -4.93 13.62 6.83
N LYS A 264 -5.14 12.31 7.04
CA LYS A 264 -5.64 11.40 5.97
C LYS A 264 -6.96 11.87 5.35
N ARG A 265 -7.81 12.57 6.10
CA ARG A 265 -9.07 13.15 5.58
C ARG A 265 -8.86 14.22 4.52
N VAL A 266 -7.73 14.93 4.58
CA VAL A 266 -7.32 15.92 3.59
C VAL A 266 -6.65 15.23 2.40
N ALA A 267 -5.91 14.16 2.65
CA ALA A 267 -5.21 13.39 1.62
C ALA A 267 -6.15 12.58 0.71
N VAL A 268 -7.30 12.12 1.23
CA VAL A 268 -8.25 11.24 0.50
C VAL A 268 -9.42 12.00 -0.14
N ARG A 269 -9.62 13.29 0.19
CA ARG A 269 -10.56 14.19 -0.51
C ARG A 269 -9.94 14.73 -1.78
#